data_AF-A0A8K0TUB9-F1
#
_entry.id   AF-A0A8K0TUB9-F1
#
_cell.length_a   1.000
_cell.length_b   1.000
_cell.length_c   1.000
_cell.angle_alpha   90.00
_cell.angle_beta   90.00
_cell.angle_gamma   90.00
#
_symmetry.space_group_name_H-M   'P 1'
#
loop_
_entity.id
_entity.type
_entity.pdbx_description
1 polymer ?
#
loop_
_entity_poly.entity_id
_entity_poly.type
_entity_poly.pdbx_seq_one_letter_code
_entity_poly.pdbx_strand_id
1 'polypeptide(L)'
;MRCSRCKGAIYCSNKCQTSDWPYHKRRCSKSIPIARPASEPPTAAAALTRPSYSVTGVTIACKADRARGARAFETKIIEPSHAIYYRGVICPLFQQVGFPLVLYRHLAIDPMAMLRDTGLDNQMAAHLMTHPETCMPDEGWKRAGCLGTVTVMRQDRRPLTFEAIETALMYVDHLLTVFHDGASPPGQLNPAGFQRFCQRYKDERIKDGFRNFNTMSIPL
;
A
#
# COMPACT_ATOMS: atom_id res chain seq x y z
N MET A 1 32.56 -7.91 -9.31
CA MET A 1 32.91 -6.57 -9.84
C MET A 1 31.64 -5.77 -10.11
N ARG A 2 31.62 -4.48 -9.75
CA ARG A 2 30.44 -3.63 -9.89
C ARG A 2 30.56 -2.74 -11.12
N CYS A 3 29.43 -2.37 -11.73
CA CYS A 3 29.43 -1.38 -12.80
C CYS A 3 30.08 -0.07 -12.29
N SER A 4 31.13 0.40 -12.95
CA SER A 4 31.88 1.60 -12.54
C SER A 4 31.04 2.88 -12.57
N ARG A 5 29.98 2.91 -13.39
CA ARG A 5 29.11 4.08 -13.59
C ARG A 5 28.01 4.18 -12.53
N CYS A 6 27.25 3.11 -12.30
CA CYS A 6 26.12 3.13 -11.37
C CYS A 6 26.39 2.47 -10.03
N LYS A 7 27.46 1.68 -9.91
CA LYS A 7 27.82 0.85 -8.74
C LYS A 7 26.73 -0.11 -8.25
N GLY A 8 25.55 -0.15 -8.88
CA GLY A 8 24.37 -0.93 -8.47
C GLY A 8 24.30 -2.34 -9.07
N ALA A 9 24.83 -2.56 -10.27
CA ALA A 9 24.89 -3.90 -10.87
C ALA A 9 26.18 -4.63 -10.48
N ILE A 10 26.08 -5.94 -10.21
CA ILE A 10 27.18 -6.82 -9.77
C ILE A 10 27.37 -7.93 -10.81
N TYR A 11 28.62 -8.13 -11.24
CA TYR A 11 29.02 -9.13 -12.23
C TYR A 11 30.15 -10.00 -11.67
N CYS A 12 30.19 -11.27 -12.07
CA CYS A 12 31.28 -12.19 -11.71
C CYS A 12 32.57 -11.94 -12.51
N SER A 13 32.47 -11.33 -13.70
CA SER A 13 33.62 -11.03 -14.58
C SER A 13 33.35 -9.85 -15.50
N ASN A 14 34.40 -9.32 -16.15
CA ASN A 14 34.27 -8.25 -17.15
C ASN A 14 33.48 -8.73 -18.38
N LYS A 15 33.64 -10.01 -18.75
CA LYS A 15 32.89 -10.64 -19.84
C LYS A 15 31.38 -10.59 -19.58
N CYS A 16 30.94 -10.86 -18.35
CA CYS A 16 29.53 -10.77 -17.97
C CYS A 16 29.01 -9.32 -17.97
N GLN A 17 29.84 -8.36 -17.55
CA GLN A 17 29.49 -6.95 -17.60
C GLN A 17 29.28 -6.45 -19.05
N THR A 18 30.20 -6.79 -19.95
CA THR A 18 30.11 -6.39 -21.37
C THR A 18 28.94 -7.08 -22.07
N SER A 19 28.69 -8.35 -21.77
CA SER A 19 27.55 -9.10 -22.31
C SER A 19 26.20 -8.52 -21.89
N ASP A 20 26.09 -7.99 -20.67
CA ASP A 20 24.87 -7.37 -20.14
C ASP A 20 24.70 -5.90 -20.59
N TRP A 21 25.74 -5.27 -21.13
CA TRP A 21 25.75 -3.83 -21.45
C TRP A 21 24.58 -3.35 -22.33
N PRO A 22 24.15 -4.05 -23.40
CA PRO A 22 23.01 -3.62 -24.22
C PRO A 22 21.70 -3.44 -23.43
N TYR A 23 21.51 -4.24 -22.37
CA TYR A 23 20.35 -4.19 -21.50
C TYR A 23 20.56 -3.24 -20.32
N HIS A 24 21.73 -3.33 -19.68
CA HIS A 24 22.09 -2.54 -18.51
C HIS A 24 22.12 -1.03 -18.80
N LYS A 25 22.61 -0.61 -19.98
CA LYS A 25 22.79 0.82 -20.30
C LYS A 25 21.50 1.64 -20.18
N ARG A 26 20.33 1.03 -20.41
CA ARG A 26 19.01 1.69 -20.28
C ARG A 26 18.66 2.04 -18.83
N ARG A 27 19.22 1.31 -17.86
CA ARG A 27 18.96 1.47 -16.42
C ARG A 27 20.21 1.95 -15.65
N CYS A 28 21.31 2.23 -16.36
CA CYS A 28 22.59 2.61 -15.78
C CYS A 28 22.67 4.12 -15.55
N SER A 29 22.27 4.58 -14.36
CA SER A 29 22.37 5.98 -13.94
C SER A 29 23.61 6.20 -13.05
N LYS A 30 24.29 7.34 -13.19
CA LYS A 30 25.44 7.67 -12.33
C LYS A 30 24.99 7.62 -10.86
N SER A 31 25.61 6.76 -10.06
CA SER A 31 25.38 6.80 -8.61
C SER A 31 25.88 8.14 -8.10
N ILE A 32 24.99 8.97 -7.55
CA ILE A 32 25.41 10.14 -6.78
C ILE A 32 26.23 9.58 -5.60
N PRO A 33 27.52 9.93 -5.47
CA PRO A 33 28.26 9.53 -4.29
C PRO A 33 27.61 10.22 -3.09
N ILE A 34 27.08 9.43 -2.15
CA ILE A 34 26.67 9.93 -0.85
C ILE A 34 27.95 10.42 -0.17
N ALA A 35 28.21 11.72 -0.27
CA ALA A 35 29.25 12.38 0.47
C ALA A 35 28.93 12.21 1.96
N ARG A 36 29.87 11.67 2.72
CA ARG A 36 29.83 11.71 4.19
C ARG A 36 29.77 13.19 4.58
N PRO A 37 28.77 13.66 5.34
CA PRO A 37 28.81 15.03 5.79
C PRO A 37 29.90 15.15 6.85
N ALA A 38 30.91 15.97 6.52
CA ALA A 38 31.76 16.60 7.50
C ALA A 38 30.89 17.47 8.41
N SER A 39 31.32 17.55 9.66
CA SER A 39 30.76 18.33 10.75
C SER A 39 30.53 19.80 10.38
N GLU A 40 29.27 20.16 10.16
CA GLU A 40 28.70 21.50 10.37
C GLU A 40 27.16 21.34 10.44
N PRO A 41 26.45 22.03 11.34
CA PRO A 41 25.08 21.68 11.69
C PRO A 41 24.07 22.29 10.72
N PRO A 42 23.27 21.48 9.99
CA PRO A 42 22.12 21.98 9.26
C PRO A 42 20.84 21.72 10.07
N THR A 43 20.17 22.84 10.36
CA THR A 43 18.75 23.02 10.65
C THR A 43 17.83 21.81 10.43
N ALA A 44 17.06 21.52 11.48
CA ALA A 44 15.96 20.58 11.53
C ALA A 44 14.95 20.78 10.39
N ALA A 45 15.00 19.92 9.37
CA ALA A 45 13.87 19.67 8.49
C ALA A 45 13.95 18.22 7.99
N ALA A 46 12.91 17.45 8.28
CA ALA A 46 12.66 16.06 7.87
C ALA A 46 13.39 14.92 8.61
N ALA A 47 13.75 15.12 9.89
CA ALA A 47 13.84 13.98 10.81
C ALA A 47 12.43 13.49 11.13
N LEU A 48 12.17 12.21 10.87
CA LEU A 48 11.00 11.42 11.25
C LEU A 48 10.40 11.87 12.60
N THR A 49 9.40 12.74 12.57
CA THR A 49 8.59 13.05 13.74
C THR A 49 7.71 11.85 14.02
N ARG A 50 8.20 10.99 14.93
CA ARG A 50 7.36 10.05 15.67
C ARG A 50 6.06 10.78 16.06
N PRO A 51 4.88 10.20 15.81
CA PRO A 51 3.64 10.84 16.22
C PRO A 51 3.68 11.14 17.72
N SER A 52 3.02 12.21 18.15
CA SER A 52 2.83 12.49 19.58
C SER A 52 1.52 11.93 20.12
N TYR A 53 0.64 11.43 19.23
CA TYR A 53 -0.70 10.96 19.57
C TYR A 53 -1.08 9.70 18.79
N SER A 54 -1.96 8.90 19.37
CA SER A 54 -2.49 7.68 18.77
C SER A 54 -3.53 7.98 17.71
N VAL A 55 -3.57 7.18 16.64
CA VAL A 55 -4.53 7.35 15.54
C VAL A 55 -5.48 6.16 15.46
N THR A 56 -6.69 6.38 14.94
CA THR A 56 -7.63 5.30 14.66
C THR A 56 -7.31 4.66 13.31
N GLY A 57 -6.94 3.38 13.34
CA GLY A 57 -6.79 2.53 12.17
C GLY A 57 -7.76 1.34 12.19
N VAL A 58 -7.54 0.41 11.26
CA VAL A 58 -8.36 -0.80 11.10
C VAL A 58 -7.45 -2.02 10.98
N THR A 59 -7.78 -3.09 11.69
CA THR A 59 -7.20 -4.42 11.48
C THR A 59 -8.07 -5.18 10.50
N ILE A 60 -7.44 -5.84 9.52
CA ILE A 60 -8.12 -6.70 8.54
C ILE A 60 -7.65 -8.12 8.77
N ALA A 61 -8.54 -8.97 9.29
CA ALA A 61 -8.23 -10.33 9.69
C ALA A 61 -8.07 -11.26 8.48
N CYS A 62 -7.07 -12.15 8.50
CA CYS A 62 -6.95 -13.22 7.51
C CYS A 62 -8.03 -14.29 7.67
N LYS A 63 -8.09 -15.22 6.71
CA LYS A 63 -9.08 -16.32 6.71
C LYS A 63 -9.03 -17.16 7.99
N ALA A 64 -7.85 -17.53 8.48
CA ALA A 64 -7.69 -18.36 9.68
C ALA A 64 -8.17 -17.65 10.94
N ASP A 65 -7.85 -16.36 11.10
CA ASP A 65 -8.30 -15.57 12.26
C ASP A 65 -9.82 -15.41 12.23
N ARG A 66 -10.40 -15.15 11.06
CA ARG A 66 -11.86 -15.10 10.87
C ARG A 66 -12.53 -16.44 11.17
N ALA A 67 -11.92 -17.56 10.77
CA ALA A 67 -12.42 -18.90 11.09
C ALA A 67 -12.40 -19.19 12.60
N ARG A 68 -11.54 -18.51 13.37
CA ARG A 68 -11.49 -18.56 14.84
C ARG A 68 -12.38 -17.51 15.51
N GLY A 69 -13.21 -16.79 14.75
CA GLY A 69 -14.20 -15.83 15.27
C GLY A 69 -13.78 -14.37 15.23
N ALA A 70 -12.60 -14.02 14.70
CA ALA A 70 -12.24 -12.62 14.50
C ALA A 70 -13.18 -11.93 13.49
N ARG A 71 -13.51 -10.66 13.74
CA ARG A 71 -14.26 -9.85 12.76
C ARG A 71 -13.37 -9.57 11.56
N ALA A 72 -13.97 -9.47 10.37
CA ALA A 72 -13.21 -9.14 9.16
C ALA A 72 -12.52 -7.77 9.27
N PHE A 73 -13.21 -6.80 9.89
CA PHE A 73 -12.67 -5.50 10.26
C PHE A 73 -12.80 -5.27 11.75
N GLU A 74 -11.76 -4.70 12.34
CA GLU A 74 -11.77 -4.29 13.73
C GLU A 74 -11.06 -2.94 13.89
N THR A 75 -11.68 -2.00 14.59
CA THR A 75 -11.08 -0.70 14.87
C THR A 75 -9.90 -0.89 15.79
N LYS A 76 -8.79 -0.23 15.48
CA LYS A 76 -7.56 -0.32 16.29
C LYS A 76 -7.01 1.06 16.58
N ILE A 77 -6.74 1.32 17.85
CA ILE A 77 -5.92 2.47 18.24
C ILE A 77 -4.47 2.13 17.97
N ILE A 78 -3.82 2.95 17.15
CA ILE A 78 -2.43 2.79 16.73
C ILE A 78 -1.60 3.79 17.53
N GLU A 79 -0.88 3.27 18.51
CA GLU A 79 0.03 4.04 19.35
C GLU A 79 1.20 4.59 18.54
N PRO A 80 1.78 5.75 18.91
CA PRO A 80 2.93 6.34 18.22
C PRO A 80 4.16 5.44 18.06
N SER A 81 4.30 4.45 18.95
CA SER A 81 5.38 3.46 18.93
C SER A 81 5.15 2.31 17.94
N HIS A 82 3.97 2.23 17.33
CA HIS A 82 3.58 1.11 16.48
C HIS A 82 4.46 0.99 15.23
N ALA A 83 4.75 -0.25 14.82
CA ALA A 83 5.66 -0.55 13.72
C ALA A 83 5.22 -0.01 12.35
N ILE A 84 3.92 0.26 12.17
CA ILE A 84 3.36 0.80 10.93
C ILE A 84 4.00 2.11 10.48
N TYR A 85 4.50 2.94 11.41
CA TYR A 85 5.10 4.24 11.07
C TYR A 85 6.46 4.11 10.39
N TYR A 86 7.16 2.99 10.55
CA TYR A 86 8.52 2.80 10.01
C TYR A 86 8.68 1.51 9.18
N ARG A 87 7.73 0.58 9.26
CA ARG A 87 7.68 -0.65 8.45
C ARG A 87 6.40 -0.79 7.63
N GLY A 88 5.46 0.15 7.76
CA GLY A 88 4.27 0.17 6.93
C GLY A 88 4.62 0.48 5.47
N VAL A 89 3.83 -0.05 4.55
CA VAL A 89 3.96 0.16 3.12
C VAL A 89 2.79 1.00 2.65
N ILE A 90 3.06 2.02 1.84
CA ILE A 90 2.02 2.88 1.26
C ILE A 90 1.24 2.07 0.22
N CYS A 91 -0.09 2.16 0.27
CA CYS A 91 -0.97 1.55 -0.72
C CYS A 91 -0.92 2.38 -2.03
N PRO A 92 -0.38 1.84 -3.14
CA PRO A 92 0.04 2.64 -4.29
C PRO A 92 -1.14 3.30 -5.02
N LEU A 93 -2.22 2.56 -5.28
CA LEU A 93 -3.43 3.12 -5.90
C LEU A 93 -4.01 4.27 -5.07
N PHE A 94 -4.08 4.10 -3.74
CA PHE A 94 -4.70 5.05 -2.83
C PHE A 94 -3.86 6.31 -2.61
N GLN A 95 -2.52 6.19 -2.72
CA GLN A 95 -1.64 7.34 -2.82
C GLN A 95 -1.94 8.18 -4.07
N GLN A 96 -2.18 7.54 -5.22
CA GLN A 96 -2.46 8.23 -6.49
C GLN A 96 -3.80 8.96 -6.47
N VAL A 97 -4.82 8.42 -5.79
CA VAL A 97 -6.15 9.02 -5.73
C VAL A 97 -6.36 9.96 -4.53
N GLY A 98 -5.30 10.31 -3.80
CA GLY A 98 -5.37 11.31 -2.74
C GLY A 98 -6.00 10.81 -1.43
N PHE A 99 -6.03 9.50 -1.21
CA PHE A 99 -6.47 8.88 0.05
C PHE A 99 -5.34 7.99 0.61
N PRO A 100 -4.20 8.56 1.03
CA PRO A 100 -2.99 7.78 1.25
C PRO A 100 -3.15 6.81 2.44
N LEU A 101 -3.28 5.53 2.13
CA LEU A 101 -3.32 4.45 3.11
C LEU A 101 -1.93 3.87 3.32
N VAL A 102 -1.65 3.46 4.55
CA VAL A 102 -0.45 2.70 4.93
C VAL A 102 -0.90 1.38 5.51
N LEU A 103 -0.32 0.28 5.02
CA LEU A 103 -0.63 -1.08 5.42
C LEU A 103 0.60 -1.72 6.07
N TYR A 104 0.39 -2.34 7.22
CA TYR A 104 1.40 -3.05 7.99
C TYR A 104 1.01 -4.52 8.13
N ARG A 105 1.84 -5.40 7.55
CA ARG A 105 1.70 -6.84 7.70
C ARG A 105 2.32 -7.30 9.01
N HIS A 106 1.57 -8.05 9.81
CA HIS A 106 2.06 -8.50 11.12
C HIS A 106 3.09 -9.62 11.00
N LEU A 107 3.03 -10.39 9.92
CA LEU A 107 4.05 -11.37 9.58
C LEU A 107 5.30 -10.65 9.06
N ALA A 108 6.44 -10.89 9.72
CA ALA A 108 7.72 -10.29 9.35
C ALA A 108 8.47 -11.10 8.27
N ILE A 109 8.10 -12.37 8.05
CA ILE A 109 8.79 -13.29 7.12
C ILE A 109 8.48 -12.90 5.67
N ASP A 110 9.49 -12.75 4.82
CA ASP A 110 9.31 -12.44 3.40
C ASP A 110 8.23 -13.34 2.75
N PRO A 111 7.13 -12.77 2.19
CA PRO A 111 6.08 -13.54 1.53
C PRO A 111 6.61 -14.50 0.47
N MET A 112 7.74 -14.17 -0.18
CA MET A 112 8.36 -14.99 -1.22
C MET A 112 9.14 -16.19 -0.66
N ALA A 113 9.58 -16.12 0.59
CA ALA A 113 10.25 -17.23 1.28
C ALA A 113 9.28 -18.14 2.06
N MET A 114 8.04 -17.71 2.27
CA MET A 114 7.05 -18.48 3.03
C MET A 114 6.52 -19.70 2.29
N LEU A 115 6.23 -20.77 3.04
CA LEU A 115 5.32 -21.82 2.60
C LEU A 115 3.89 -21.26 2.57
N ARG A 116 3.13 -21.61 1.53
CA ARG A 116 1.76 -21.10 1.37
C ARG A 116 0.85 -21.78 2.38
N ASP A 117 0.08 -20.98 3.10
CA ASP A 117 -0.99 -21.44 3.98
C ASP A 117 -2.27 -20.69 3.63
N THR A 118 -3.28 -21.38 3.09
CA THR A 118 -4.57 -20.76 2.71
C THR A 118 -5.29 -20.09 3.90
N GLY A 119 -4.96 -20.47 5.14
CA GLY A 119 -5.42 -19.76 6.33
C GLY A 119 -4.90 -18.32 6.41
N LEU A 120 -3.73 -18.03 5.85
CA LEU A 120 -3.14 -16.69 5.79
C LEU A 120 -3.67 -15.87 4.60
N ASP A 121 -4.64 -16.37 3.84
CA ASP A 121 -5.27 -15.58 2.78
C ASP A 121 -5.96 -14.34 3.36
N ASN A 122 -5.65 -13.19 2.75
CA ASN A 122 -6.25 -11.92 3.07
C ASN A 122 -6.45 -11.11 1.78
N GLN A 123 -7.42 -11.53 0.97
CA GLN A 123 -7.71 -10.92 -0.33
C GLN A 123 -8.05 -9.43 -0.20
N MET A 124 -8.69 -9.02 0.90
CA MET A 124 -9.01 -7.62 1.16
C MET A 124 -7.74 -6.79 1.33
N ALA A 125 -6.76 -7.26 2.10
CA ALA A 125 -5.46 -6.61 2.20
C ALA A 125 -4.70 -6.59 0.86
N ALA A 126 -4.78 -7.68 0.09
CA ALA A 126 -4.18 -7.74 -1.24
C ALA A 126 -4.79 -6.68 -2.17
N HIS A 127 -6.12 -6.54 -2.22
CA HIS A 127 -6.81 -5.52 -3.01
C HIS A 127 -6.40 -4.10 -2.63
N LEU A 128 -6.16 -3.82 -1.34
CA LEU A 128 -5.68 -2.50 -0.93
C LEU A 128 -4.29 -2.16 -1.49
N MET A 129 -3.49 -3.18 -1.83
CA MET A 129 -2.15 -3.05 -2.40
C MET A 129 -2.15 -3.09 -3.94
N THR A 130 -3.31 -2.98 -4.59
CA THR A 130 -3.43 -2.89 -6.05
C THR A 130 -2.60 -1.72 -6.60
N HIS A 131 -1.82 -2.00 -7.64
CA HIS A 131 -1.04 -0.99 -8.36
C HIS A 131 -1.91 -0.30 -9.42
N PRO A 132 -1.87 1.04 -9.53
CA PRO A 132 -2.76 1.80 -10.42
C PRO A 132 -2.55 1.51 -11.91
N GLU A 133 -1.32 1.17 -12.32
CA GLU A 133 -1.01 0.89 -13.73
C GLU A 133 -1.48 -0.49 -14.21
N THR A 134 -1.40 -1.50 -13.33
CA THR A 134 -1.68 -2.90 -13.68
C THR A 134 -3.04 -3.37 -13.19
N CYS A 135 -3.68 -2.60 -12.31
CA CYS A 135 -4.84 -2.99 -11.52
C CYS A 135 -4.65 -4.29 -10.73
N MET A 136 -3.40 -4.66 -10.45
CA MET A 136 -3.05 -5.88 -9.72
C MET A 136 -2.08 -5.55 -8.57
N PRO A 137 -2.13 -6.28 -7.45
CA PRO A 137 -1.13 -6.13 -6.39
C PRO A 137 0.23 -6.65 -6.86
N ASP A 138 1.31 -6.09 -6.31
CA ASP A 138 2.67 -6.59 -6.53
C ASP A 138 2.83 -8.03 -6.00
N GLU A 139 3.83 -8.75 -6.52
CA GLU A 139 4.04 -10.18 -6.23
C GLU A 139 4.09 -10.52 -4.72
N GLY A 140 4.70 -9.65 -3.90
CA GLY A 140 4.75 -9.83 -2.45
C GLY A 140 3.38 -9.75 -1.75
N TRP A 141 2.39 -9.12 -2.39
CA TRP A 141 1.03 -8.93 -1.87
C TRP A 141 -0.01 -9.80 -2.60
N LYS A 142 0.30 -10.28 -3.79
CA LYS A 142 -0.56 -11.14 -4.60
C LYS A 142 -0.43 -12.62 -4.24
N ARG A 143 0.68 -13.04 -3.64
CA ARG A 143 0.93 -14.45 -3.33
C ARG A 143 -0.06 -14.99 -2.29
N ALA A 144 -1.02 -15.78 -2.75
CA ALA A 144 -1.99 -16.47 -1.90
C ALA A 144 -1.32 -17.29 -0.80
N GLY A 145 -1.87 -17.16 0.40
CA GLY A 145 -1.47 -17.87 1.61
C GLY A 145 -0.23 -17.34 2.32
N CYS A 146 0.16 -16.09 2.07
CA CYS A 146 1.39 -15.49 2.65
C CYS A 146 1.18 -14.12 3.33
N LEU A 147 -0.07 -13.63 3.43
CA LEU A 147 -0.34 -12.28 3.94
C LEU A 147 -0.56 -12.26 5.45
N GLY A 148 -1.50 -13.07 5.94
CA GLY A 148 -1.95 -13.01 7.33
C GLY A 148 -2.74 -11.74 7.65
N THR A 149 -2.95 -11.50 8.93
CA THR A 149 -3.67 -10.32 9.44
C THR A 149 -2.80 -9.06 9.31
N VAL A 150 -3.44 -7.95 8.96
CA VAL A 150 -2.77 -6.67 8.71
C VAL A 150 -3.43 -5.53 9.48
N THR A 151 -2.68 -4.46 9.72
CA THR A 151 -3.22 -3.18 10.22
C THR A 151 -3.07 -2.11 9.15
N VAL A 152 -4.11 -1.32 8.97
CA VAL A 152 -4.19 -0.22 8.00
C VAL A 152 -4.45 1.08 8.75
N MET A 153 -3.84 2.17 8.29
CA MET A 153 -4.11 3.52 8.76
C MET A 153 -4.03 4.51 7.61
N ARG A 154 -4.50 5.74 7.82
CA ARG A 154 -4.21 6.83 6.89
C ARG A 154 -2.85 7.44 7.19
N GLN A 155 -2.08 7.72 6.15
CA GLN A 155 -0.78 8.37 6.26
C GLN A 155 -0.92 9.80 6.80
N ASP A 156 -2.02 10.49 6.47
CA ASP A 156 -2.36 11.83 6.95
C ASP A 156 -2.85 11.87 8.41
N ARG A 157 -2.88 10.71 9.09
CA ARG A 157 -3.23 10.53 10.51
C ARG A 157 -4.68 10.86 10.86
N ARG A 158 -5.55 11.11 9.88
CA ARG A 158 -6.99 11.22 10.14
C ARG A 158 -7.55 9.83 10.51
N PRO A 159 -8.67 9.77 11.24
CA PRO A 159 -9.31 8.51 11.56
C PRO A 159 -9.67 7.72 10.30
N LEU A 160 -9.35 6.43 10.31
CA LEU A 160 -9.77 5.48 9.29
C LEU A 160 -11.01 4.72 9.79
N THR A 161 -12.15 4.91 9.13
CA THR A 161 -13.41 4.23 9.50
C THR A 161 -13.63 2.97 8.67
N PHE A 162 -14.60 2.14 9.07
CA PHE A 162 -14.98 0.95 8.31
C PHE A 162 -15.61 1.31 6.96
N GLU A 163 -16.44 2.35 6.93
CA GLU A 163 -17.10 2.84 5.73
C GLU A 163 -16.08 3.34 4.71
N ALA A 164 -15.02 4.01 5.17
CA ALA A 164 -13.91 4.45 4.33
C ALA A 164 -13.14 3.26 3.73
N ILE A 165 -12.87 2.21 4.52
CA ILE A 165 -12.19 1.00 4.03
C ILE A 165 -13.08 0.17 3.09
N GLU A 166 -14.38 0.05 3.39
CA GLU A 166 -15.35 -0.59 2.52
C GLU A 166 -15.42 0.13 1.16
N THR A 167 -15.56 1.46 1.19
CA THR A 167 -15.59 2.29 -0.02
C THR A 167 -14.29 2.15 -0.83
N ALA A 168 -13.13 2.10 -0.15
CA ALA A 168 -11.84 1.88 -0.80
C ALA A 168 -11.80 0.51 -1.52
N LEU A 169 -12.24 -0.57 -0.86
CA LEU A 169 -12.28 -1.91 -1.46
C LEU A 169 -13.24 -1.99 -2.65
N MET A 170 -14.41 -1.35 -2.55
CA MET A 170 -15.38 -1.30 -3.65
C MET A 170 -14.90 -0.45 -4.82
N TYR A 171 -14.07 0.55 -4.57
CA TYR A 171 -13.42 1.29 -5.64
C TYR A 171 -12.43 0.40 -6.41
N VAL A 172 -11.66 -0.45 -5.72
CA VAL A 172 -10.77 -1.42 -6.39
C VAL A 172 -11.58 -2.41 -7.24
N ASP A 173 -12.68 -2.93 -6.71
CA ASP A 173 -13.57 -3.84 -7.43
C ASP A 173 -14.15 -3.20 -8.70
N HIS A 174 -14.65 -1.96 -8.58
CA HIS A 174 -15.12 -1.16 -9.71
C HIS A 174 -14.04 -0.95 -10.77
N LEU A 175 -12.80 -0.64 -10.36
CA LEU A 175 -11.68 -0.50 -11.29
C LEU A 175 -11.37 -1.83 -12.00
N LEU A 176 -11.37 -2.95 -11.28
CA LEU A 176 -11.16 -4.28 -11.87
C LEU A 176 -12.20 -4.56 -12.96
N THR A 177 -13.48 -4.24 -12.74
CA THR A 177 -14.52 -4.37 -13.77
C THR A 177 -14.20 -3.54 -15.01
N VAL A 178 -13.89 -2.25 -14.82
CA VAL A 178 -13.55 -1.33 -15.92
C VAL A 178 -12.33 -1.82 -16.72
N PHE A 179 -11.31 -2.35 -16.05
CA PHE A 179 -10.12 -2.90 -16.70
C PHE A 179 -10.42 -4.18 -17.50
N HIS A 180 -11.26 -5.09 -16.98
CA HIS A 180 -11.65 -6.31 -17.70
C HIS A 180 -12.46 -5.99 -18.97
N ASP A 181 -13.24 -4.90 -18.96
CA ASP A 181 -14.01 -4.44 -20.11
C ASP A 181 -13.16 -3.74 -21.19
N GLY A 182 -11.82 -3.71 -21.03
CA GLY A 182 -10.89 -3.14 -22.00
C GLY A 182 -10.85 -1.62 -22.03
N ALA A 183 -11.55 -0.95 -21.11
CA ALA A 183 -11.50 0.49 -20.96
C ALA A 183 -10.25 0.89 -20.16
N SER A 184 -9.47 1.83 -20.68
CA SER A 184 -8.44 2.49 -19.88
C SER A 184 -9.16 3.43 -18.88
N PRO A 185 -8.80 3.46 -17.58
CA PRO A 185 -9.42 4.34 -16.59
C PRO A 185 -8.64 5.65 -16.30
N PRO A 186 -7.93 6.32 -17.23
CA PRO A 186 -7.11 7.48 -16.88
C PRO A 186 -7.94 8.66 -16.35
N GLY A 187 -9.26 8.68 -16.57
CA GLY A 187 -10.18 9.64 -15.96
C GLY A 187 -10.66 9.30 -14.53
N GLN A 188 -10.48 8.06 -14.08
CA GLN A 188 -10.91 7.58 -12.76
C GLN A 188 -9.76 7.48 -11.75
N LEU A 189 -8.53 7.23 -12.22
CA LEU A 189 -7.31 7.09 -11.39
C LEU A 189 -6.69 8.44 -10.99
N ASN A 190 -7.51 9.32 -10.43
CA ASN A 190 -7.11 10.62 -9.88
C ASN A 190 -8.04 11.01 -8.71
N PRO A 191 -7.67 12.01 -7.89
CA PRO A 191 -8.47 12.40 -6.72
C PRO A 191 -9.92 12.76 -7.03
N ALA A 192 -10.17 13.48 -8.13
CA ALA A 192 -11.54 13.87 -8.51
C ALA A 192 -12.38 12.66 -8.95
N GLY A 193 -11.78 11.71 -9.66
CA GLY A 193 -12.42 10.44 -10.04
C GLY A 193 -12.80 9.60 -8.84
N PHE A 194 -11.88 9.44 -7.89
CA PHE A 194 -12.13 8.71 -6.66
C PHE A 194 -13.18 9.40 -5.78
N GLN A 195 -13.14 10.73 -5.66
CA GLN A 195 -14.14 11.48 -4.90
C GLN A 195 -15.55 11.29 -5.49
N ARG A 196 -15.70 11.33 -6.83
CA ARG A 196 -16.99 11.04 -7.49
C ARG A 196 -17.48 9.62 -7.19
N PHE A 197 -16.58 8.63 -7.22
CA PHE A 197 -16.92 7.26 -6.84
C PHE A 197 -17.39 7.20 -5.38
N CYS A 198 -16.64 7.79 -4.45
CA CYS A 198 -16.99 7.80 -3.02
C CYS A 198 -18.37 8.40 -2.77
N GLN A 199 -18.69 9.51 -3.45
CA GLN A 199 -19.98 10.16 -3.32
C GLN A 199 -21.11 9.27 -3.81
N ARG A 200 -20.97 8.71 -5.02
CA ARG A 200 -21.95 7.78 -5.58
C ARG A 200 -22.16 6.56 -4.67
N TYR A 201 -21.08 5.94 -4.22
CA TYR A 201 -21.15 4.77 -3.34
C TYR A 201 -21.81 5.11 -2.00
N LYS A 202 -21.47 6.26 -1.39
CA LYS A 202 -22.13 6.74 -0.16
C LYS A 202 -23.64 6.89 -0.36
N ASP A 203 -24.06 7.51 -1.45
CA ASP A 203 -25.48 7.77 -1.73
C ASP A 203 -26.26 6.45 -1.96
N GLU A 204 -25.66 5.49 -2.67
CA GLU A 204 -26.19 4.13 -2.84
C GLU A 204 -26.36 3.43 -1.49
N ARG A 205 -25.34 3.46 -0.61
CA ARG A 205 -25.41 2.82 0.72
C ARG A 205 -26.44 3.46 1.63
N ILE A 206 -26.59 4.78 1.60
CA ILE A 206 -27.64 5.49 2.36
C ILE A 206 -29.02 5.09 1.86
N LYS A 207 -29.22 5.02 0.54
CA LYS A 207 -30.48 4.59 -0.08
C LYS A 207 -30.86 3.16 0.31
N ASP A 208 -29.87 2.27 0.42
CA ASP A 208 -30.05 0.88 0.86
C ASP A 208 -30.21 0.72 2.38
N GLY A 209 -30.25 1.82 3.14
CA GLY A 209 -30.53 1.83 4.57
C GLY A 209 -29.30 1.70 5.49
N PHE A 210 -28.07 1.76 4.95
CA PHE A 210 -26.84 1.67 5.74
C PHE A 210 -26.54 3.02 6.41
N ARG A 211 -27.17 3.27 7.56
CA ARG A 211 -27.15 4.56 8.26
C ARG A 211 -25.76 5.07 8.65
N ASN A 212 -24.77 4.19 8.86
CA ASN A 212 -23.41 4.60 9.22
C ASN A 212 -22.72 5.43 8.11
N PHE A 213 -23.15 5.28 6.86
CA PHE A 213 -22.63 6.06 5.74
C PHE A 213 -23.06 7.53 5.80
N ASN A 214 -24.12 7.89 6.54
CA ASN A 214 -24.55 9.29 6.70
C ASN A 214 -23.41 10.17 7.25
N THR A 215 -22.66 9.63 8.21
CA THR A 215 -21.56 10.33 8.90
C THR A 215 -20.20 10.17 8.22
N MET A 216 -20.10 9.40 7.14
CA MET A 216 -18.84 9.25 6.39
C MET A 216 -18.50 10.56 5.67
N SER A 217 -17.34 11.15 5.98
CA SER A 217 -16.87 12.40 5.36
C SER A 217 -16.35 12.19 3.94
N ILE A 218 -16.64 13.11 3.02
CA ILE A 218 -16.07 13.13 1.66
C ILE A 218 -15.50 14.54 1.39
N PRO A 219 -14.29 14.70 0.81
CA PRO A 219 -13.36 13.64 0.43
C PRO A 219 -12.91 12.82 1.65
N LEU A 220 -12.61 11.54 1.42
CA LEU A 220 -12.20 10.63 2.49
C LEU A 220 -10.98 11.17 3.22
#